data_AF-A0A963EPS2-F1
#
_entry.id   AF-A0A963EPS2-F1
#
_cell.length_a   1.000
_cell.length_b   1.000
_cell.length_c   1.000
_cell.angle_alpha   90.00
_cell.angle_beta   90.00
_cell.angle_gamma   90.00
#
_symmetry.space_group_name_H-M   'P 1'
#
loop_
_entity.id
_entity.type
_entity.pdbx_description
1 polymer ?
#
loop_
_entity_poly.entity_id
_entity_poly.type
_entity_poly.pdbx_seq_one_letter_code
_entity_poly.pdbx_strand_id
1 'polypeptide(L)'
;PMAVPSLPGRWVEWLRANTPRGTDPDTFTARSCRIHSEDFSLLRKAVMHSDFITCGPERILRDSIQSGQLVKIDFAGFTDILVRPGIVYLRGTTLPPAANALIEQLLADDKQTS
;
A
#
# COMPACT_ATOMS: atom_id res chain seq x y z
N PRO A 1 9.47 -12.38 -10.07
CA PRO A 1 10.02 -12.34 -8.69
C PRO A 1 9.10 -11.44 -7.84
N MET A 2 9.04 -11.53 -6.50
CA MET A 2 8.08 -10.70 -5.70
C MET A 2 8.81 -9.80 -4.70
N ALA A 3 8.62 -8.48 -4.78
CA ALA A 3 9.09 -7.52 -3.78
C ALA A 3 7.89 -6.87 -3.10
N VAL A 4 7.72 -7.17 -1.83
CA VAL A 4 6.50 -6.89 -1.08
C VAL A 4 6.88 -6.52 0.35
N PRO A 5 6.36 -5.41 0.91
CA PRO A 5 6.15 -5.37 2.35
C PRO A 5 5.23 -6.56 2.67
N SER A 6 5.61 -7.38 3.65
CA SER A 6 5.03 -8.70 3.95
C SER A 6 3.61 -8.89 3.42
N LEU A 7 3.46 -9.72 2.36
CA LEU A 7 2.14 -10.05 1.83
C LEU A 7 1.24 -10.52 2.96
N PRO A 8 -0.02 -10.05 3.03
CA PRO A 8 -0.98 -10.57 3.99
C PRO A 8 -1.05 -12.10 3.90
N GLY A 9 -1.06 -12.79 5.05
CA GLY A 9 -0.94 -14.26 5.14
C GLY A 9 -1.91 -15.03 4.25
N ARG A 10 -3.16 -14.55 4.15
CA ARG A 10 -4.19 -15.12 3.26
C ARG A 10 -3.78 -15.21 1.79
N TRP A 11 -2.89 -14.36 1.30
CA TRP A 11 -2.42 -14.42 -0.09
C TRP A 11 -1.28 -15.40 -0.27
N VAL A 12 -0.44 -15.58 0.76
CA VAL A 12 0.55 -16.65 0.77
C VAL A 12 -0.16 -18.00 0.68
N GLU A 13 -1.26 -18.15 1.42
CA GLU A 13 -2.11 -19.35 1.39
C GLU A 13 -2.82 -19.53 0.04
N TRP A 14 -3.42 -18.48 -0.50
CA TRP A 14 -4.07 -18.55 -1.82
C TRP A 14 -3.08 -18.90 -2.92
N LEU A 15 -1.89 -18.28 -2.93
CA LEU A 15 -0.84 -18.58 -3.90
C LEU A 15 -0.43 -20.05 -3.82
N ARG A 16 -0.16 -20.58 -2.60
CA ARG A 16 0.13 -22.02 -2.40
C ARG A 16 -0.95 -22.92 -3.00
N ALA A 17 -2.22 -22.56 -2.83
CA ALA A 17 -3.35 -23.37 -3.27
C ALA A 17 -3.60 -23.30 -4.80
N ASN A 18 -3.12 -22.26 -5.48
CA ASN A 18 -3.49 -21.98 -6.88
C ASN A 18 -2.29 -21.90 -7.84
N THR A 19 -1.06 -22.08 -7.36
CA THR A 19 0.11 -22.18 -8.24
C THR A 19 0.08 -23.44 -9.11
N PRO A 20 0.50 -23.36 -10.39
CA PRO A 20 0.62 -24.53 -11.27
C PRO A 20 1.50 -25.62 -10.66
N ARG A 21 1.21 -26.90 -10.94
CA ARG A 21 2.01 -28.05 -10.46
C ARG A 21 3.49 -27.85 -10.81
N GLY A 22 4.37 -27.89 -9.82
CA GLY A 22 5.81 -27.61 -9.96
C GLY A 22 6.25 -26.20 -9.58
N THR A 23 5.30 -25.34 -9.20
CA THR A 23 5.54 -23.96 -8.75
C THR A 23 5.20 -23.81 -7.27
N ASP A 24 5.66 -24.72 -6.41
CA ASP A 24 5.43 -24.55 -4.97
C ASP A 24 6.22 -23.31 -4.50
N PRO A 25 5.56 -22.28 -3.93
CA PRO A 25 6.22 -21.03 -3.55
C PRO A 25 7.31 -21.19 -2.48
N ASP A 26 7.36 -22.34 -1.77
CA ASP A 26 8.43 -22.67 -0.82
C ASP A 26 9.61 -23.42 -1.48
N THR A 27 9.38 -24.15 -2.58
CA THR A 27 10.43 -24.88 -3.34
C THR A 27 10.88 -24.18 -4.62
N PHE A 28 10.11 -23.21 -5.11
CA PHE A 28 10.49 -22.31 -6.19
C PHE A 28 11.62 -21.39 -5.71
N THR A 29 12.84 -21.88 -5.85
CA THR A 29 14.07 -21.08 -5.73
C THR A 29 14.28 -20.28 -7.02
N ALA A 30 13.35 -19.38 -7.35
CA ALA A 30 13.87 -18.07 -7.71
C ALA A 30 14.65 -17.61 -6.46
N ARG A 31 15.84 -17.04 -6.61
CA ARG A 31 16.38 -16.16 -5.58
C ARG A 31 15.31 -15.09 -5.36
N SER A 32 14.35 -15.36 -4.48
CA SER A 32 13.19 -14.52 -4.26
C SER A 32 13.71 -13.37 -3.42
N CYS A 33 14.30 -12.39 -4.11
CA CYS A 33 14.70 -11.13 -3.52
C CYS A 33 13.42 -10.41 -3.10
N ARG A 34 12.95 -10.74 -1.90
CA ARG A 34 11.93 -9.96 -1.22
C ARG A 34 12.62 -8.68 -0.76
N ILE A 35 12.26 -7.58 -1.40
CA ILE A 35 12.67 -6.26 -0.91
C ILE A 35 11.63 -5.81 0.09
N HIS A 36 12.06 -5.64 1.34
CA HIS A 36 11.28 -4.99 2.37
C HIS A 36 11.69 -3.52 2.44
N SER A 37 10.71 -2.61 2.34
CA SER A 37 10.95 -1.18 2.48
C SER A 37 9.71 -0.51 3.04
N GLU A 38 9.92 0.40 3.98
CA GLU A 38 8.90 1.30 4.52
C GLU A 38 8.77 2.58 3.66
N ASP A 39 9.62 2.73 2.64
CA ASP A 39 9.59 3.84 1.69
C ASP A 39 8.89 3.41 0.38
N PHE A 40 7.67 3.92 0.20
CA PHE A 40 6.90 3.67 -1.01
C PHE A 40 7.56 4.20 -2.29
N SER A 41 8.42 5.21 -2.21
CA SER A 41 9.17 5.74 -3.35
C SER A 41 10.18 4.72 -3.87
N LEU A 42 10.84 3.99 -2.95
CA LEU A 42 11.76 2.92 -3.30
C LEU A 42 11.02 1.72 -3.88
N LEU A 43 9.88 1.34 -3.30
CA LEU A 43 9.03 0.26 -3.83
C LEU A 43 8.54 0.56 -5.25
N ARG A 44 8.10 1.81 -5.51
CA ARG A 44 7.73 2.26 -6.86
C ARG A 44 8.90 2.06 -7.84
N LYS A 45 10.09 2.56 -7.52
CA LYS A 45 11.28 2.40 -8.38
C LYS A 45 11.64 0.94 -8.61
N ALA A 46 11.56 0.10 -7.58
CA ALA A 46 11.85 -1.33 -7.70
C ALA A 46 10.90 -2.00 -8.70
N VAL A 47 9.59 -1.78 -8.57
CA VAL A 47 8.58 -2.35 -9.49
C VAL A 47 8.74 -1.80 -10.91
N MET A 48 9.10 -0.52 -11.07
CA MET A 48 9.30 0.09 -12.38
C MET A 48 10.46 -0.48 -13.20
N HIS A 49 11.42 -1.14 -12.55
CA HIS A 49 12.66 -1.61 -13.18
C HIS A 49 12.90 -3.11 -13.00
N SER A 50 11.87 -3.88 -12.64
CA SER A 50 11.96 -5.32 -12.43
C SER A 50 10.61 -6.00 -12.60
N ASP A 51 10.59 -7.33 -12.55
CA ASP A 51 9.37 -8.12 -12.60
C ASP A 51 8.70 -8.26 -11.22
N PHE A 52 8.83 -7.26 -10.36
CA PHE A 52 8.22 -7.25 -9.03
C PHE A 52 6.77 -6.77 -9.09
N ILE A 53 5.94 -7.32 -8.20
CA ILE A 53 4.57 -6.87 -7.96
C ILE A 53 4.54 -6.27 -6.55
N THR A 54 3.86 -5.14 -6.37
CA THR A 54 3.71 -4.49 -5.06
C THR A 54 2.25 -4.16 -4.76
N CYS A 55 1.94 -3.92 -3.49
CA CYS A 55 0.68 -3.37 -3.03
C CYS A 55 0.93 -2.12 -2.20
N GLY A 56 0.09 -1.10 -2.37
CA GLY A 56 0.23 0.14 -1.60
C GLY A 56 -0.89 1.13 -1.89
N PRO A 57 -0.90 2.28 -1.18
CA PRO A 57 -1.89 3.32 -1.38
C PRO A 57 -1.86 3.84 -2.83
N GLU A 58 -3.02 3.85 -3.48
CA GLU A 58 -3.13 4.27 -4.89
C GLU A 58 -2.52 5.65 -5.13
N ARG A 59 -2.68 6.59 -4.19
CA ARG A 59 -2.13 7.95 -4.28
C ARG A 59 -0.62 8.00 -4.57
N ILE A 60 0.15 7.00 -4.15
CA ILE A 60 1.61 6.98 -4.31
C ILE A 60 2.01 6.43 -5.69
N LEU A 61 1.18 5.56 -6.26
CA LEU A 61 1.43 4.90 -7.54
C LEU A 61 0.69 5.57 -8.71
N ARG A 62 -0.25 6.48 -8.40
CA ARG A 62 -1.20 7.10 -9.33
C ARG A 62 -0.54 7.60 -10.62
N ASP A 63 0.53 8.38 -10.53
CA ASP A 63 1.16 8.95 -11.73
C ASP A 63 1.69 7.86 -12.68
N SER A 64 2.22 6.77 -12.13
CA SER A 64 2.74 5.66 -12.95
C SER A 64 1.60 4.83 -13.54
N ILE A 65 0.48 4.73 -12.82
CA ILE A 65 -0.73 4.06 -13.32
C ILE A 65 -1.36 4.89 -14.45
N GLN A 66 -1.53 6.20 -14.24
CA GLN A 66 -2.15 7.10 -15.23
C GLN A 66 -1.30 7.26 -16.49
N SER A 67 0.04 7.25 -16.36
CA SER A 67 0.95 7.24 -17.50
C SER A 67 1.07 5.88 -18.20
N GLY A 68 0.40 4.84 -17.70
CA GLY A 68 0.43 3.48 -18.27
C GLY A 68 1.69 2.69 -17.98
N GLN A 69 2.59 3.22 -17.14
CA GLN A 69 3.82 2.54 -16.74
C GLN A 69 3.58 1.39 -15.75
N LEU A 70 2.54 1.50 -14.92
CA LEU A 70 2.07 0.44 -14.04
C LEU A 70 0.64 0.06 -14.38
N VAL A 71 0.33 -1.23 -14.29
CA VAL A 71 -1.02 -1.74 -14.45
C VAL A 71 -1.63 -1.95 -13.07
N LYS A 72 -2.78 -1.31 -12.80
CA LYS A 72 -3.57 -1.57 -11.61
C LYS A 72 -4.35 -2.87 -11.80
N ILE A 73 -4.27 -3.75 -10.81
CA ILE A 73 -5.09 -4.96 -10.75
C ILE A 73 -6.24 -4.69 -9.78
N ASP A 74 -7.46 -4.61 -10.30
CA ASP A 74 -8.66 -4.54 -9.47
C ASP A 74 -8.99 -5.95 -8.95
N PHE A 75 -8.73 -6.17 -7.67
CA PHE A 75 -8.99 -7.46 -7.01
C PHE A 75 -9.99 -7.28 -5.86
N ALA A 76 -11.15 -7.91 -5.99
CA ALA A 76 -12.24 -7.77 -5.02
C ALA A 76 -11.93 -8.35 -3.63
N GLY A 77 -10.88 -9.17 -3.47
CA GLY A 77 -10.48 -9.72 -2.16
C GLY A 77 -9.78 -8.73 -1.22
N PHE A 78 -9.69 -7.46 -1.59
CA PHE A 78 -9.10 -6.36 -0.80
C PHE A 78 -10.09 -5.58 0.06
N THR A 79 -11.37 -5.96 0.09
CA THR A 79 -12.46 -5.21 0.74
C THR A 79 -12.23 -4.88 2.22
N ASP A 80 -11.40 -5.67 2.90
CA ASP A 80 -11.18 -5.54 4.35
C ASP A 80 -10.05 -4.56 4.71
N ILE A 81 -9.26 -4.09 3.73
CA ILE A 81 -8.15 -3.15 3.98
C ILE A 81 -8.66 -1.74 3.73
N LEU A 82 -9.21 -1.13 4.78
CA LEU A 82 -9.69 0.24 4.74
C LEU A 82 -8.57 1.22 5.13
N VAL A 83 -7.97 1.90 4.14
CA VAL A 83 -7.01 2.98 4.39
C VAL A 83 -7.77 4.29 4.55
N ARG A 84 -7.91 4.77 5.79
CA ARG A 84 -8.47 6.10 6.07
C ARG A 84 -7.35 7.09 6.36
N PRO A 85 -7.17 8.16 5.56
CA PRO A 85 -6.30 9.25 5.95
C PRO A 85 -6.85 9.90 7.23
N GLY A 86 -5.95 10.40 8.07
CA GLY A 86 -6.32 11.06 9.31
C GLY A 86 -5.25 12.02 9.77
N ILE A 87 -5.64 12.99 10.58
CA ILE A 87 -4.74 13.92 11.25
C ILE A 87 -4.62 13.46 12.69
N VAL A 88 -3.38 13.35 13.17
CA VAL A 88 -3.08 12.91 14.52
C VAL A 88 -2.11 13.88 15.17
N TYR A 89 -2.27 14.06 16.48
CA TYR A 89 -1.33 14.79 17.32
C TYR A 89 -1.22 14.09 18.66
N LEU A 90 -0.14 14.34 19.40
CA LEU A 90 0.09 13.70 20.69
C LEU A 90 -0.96 14.21 21.70
N ARG A 91 -1.59 13.28 22.41
CA ARG A 91 -2.52 13.63 23.47
C ARG A 91 -1.79 14.38 24.58
N GLY A 92 -2.34 15.53 25.00
CA GLY A 92 -1.79 16.33 26.10
C GLY A 92 -0.67 17.31 25.70
N THR A 93 -0.28 17.38 24.42
CA THR A 93 0.59 18.47 23.95
C THR A 93 -0.19 19.76 23.74
N THR A 94 0.40 20.89 24.11
CA THR A 94 -0.11 22.21 23.76
C THR A 94 0.17 22.48 22.28
N LEU A 95 -0.88 22.55 21.47
CA LEU A 95 -0.79 22.89 20.07
C LEU A 95 -0.64 24.41 19.89
N PRO A 96 0.18 24.88 18.94
CA PRO A 96 0.22 26.29 18.56
C PRO A 96 -1.16 26.79 18.08
N PRO A 97 -1.48 28.09 18.24
CA PRO A 97 -2.77 28.64 17.83
C PRO A 97 -3.14 28.35 16.36
N ALA A 98 -2.16 28.40 15.45
CA ALA A 98 -2.38 28.10 14.03
C ALA A 98 -2.78 26.63 13.78
N ALA A 99 -2.24 25.68 14.58
CA ALA A 99 -2.61 24.28 14.46
C ALA A 99 -4.03 24.02 14.98
N ASN A 100 -4.44 24.69 16.07
CA ASN A 100 -5.81 24.62 16.56
C ASN A 100 -6.80 25.19 15.54
N ALA A 101 -6.49 26.35 14.95
CA ALA A 101 -7.33 26.95 13.90
C ALA A 101 -7.51 26.02 12.69
N LEU A 102 -6.44 25.35 12.25
CA LEU A 102 -6.52 24.36 11.18
C LEU A 102 -7.41 23.17 11.55
N ILE A 103 -7.27 22.63 12.76
CA ILE A 103 -8.10 21.51 13.23
C ILE A 103 -9.58 21.92 13.28
N GLU A 104 -9.89 23.10 13.81
CA GLU A 104 -11.26 23.62 13.87
C GLU A 104 -11.89 23.77 12.49
N GLN A 105 -11.13 24.31 11.53
CA GLN A 105 -11.59 24.44 10.15
C GLN A 105 -11.91 23.08 9.52
N LEU A 106 -11.00 22.10 9.66
CA LEU A 106 -11.18 20.77 9.09
C LEU A 106 -12.38 20.02 9.71
N LEU A 107 -12.63 20.21 11.00
CA LEU A 107 -13.80 19.65 11.68
C LEU A 107 -15.11 20.34 11.30
N ALA A 108 -15.07 21.61 10.89
CA ALA A 108 -16.24 22.34 10.41
C ALA A 108 -16.62 21.91 8.99
N ASP A 109 -15.63 21.74 8.11
CA ASP A 109 -15.85 21.32 6.72
C ASP A 109 -16.44 19.91 6.65
N ASP A 110 -15.99 18.98 7.50
CA ASP A 110 -16.49 17.59 7.54
C ASP A 110 -17.99 17.49 7.90
N LYS A 111 -18.50 18.44 8.69
CA LYS A 111 -19.92 18.53 9.09
C LYS A 111 -20.83 19.10 7.99
N GLN A 112 -20.29 19.74 6.95
CA GLN A 112 -21.08 20.28 5.84
C GLN A 112 -21.27 19.28 4.70
N THR A 113 -20.41 18.25 4.63
CA THR A 113 -20.45 17.19 3.61
C THR A 113 -21.12 15.89 4.08
N SER A 114 -21.56 15.81 5.34
CA SER A 114 -22.32 14.67 5.91
C SER A 114 -23.80 15.02 6.04
#